data_AF-A0A3N6FC62-F1
#
_entry.id   AF-A0A3N6FC62-F1
#
_cell.length_a   1.000
_cell.length_b   1.000
_cell.length_c   1.000
_cell.angle_alpha   90.00
_cell.angle_beta   90.00
_cell.angle_gamma   90.00
#
_symmetry.space_group_name_H-M   'P 1'
#
loop_
_entity.id
_entity.type
_entity.pdbx_description
1 polymer ?
#
loop_
_entity_poly.entity_id
_entity_poly.type
_entity_poly.pdbx_seq_one_letter_code
_entity_poly.pdbx_strand_id
1 'polypeptide(L)'
;MTSTLRASIDNASALLEAFRFDKVRCNDRSALTALVLLGLEPGEPWDVATNPRLGVTEVMGVIANKWGKGYAPNSRETFRKQTLHQFVDAGFAEHNSDAPEGRAVNSSKNNYRIAPAALSVVRLFGTPGFQDALDAWIAEAPTQQAAYKATRDMQMLPVTLPDGSPFRLSPGGQNPLIRDMVEEFCPRFAPGGQVLYLGDAKDHRYDIRKDDVLARLGLTFDEHGKNPDLVVYDEQRGWLFLMEAVTSHGPIDFGRRQHLKNLFATDKAGLVFVNCFPDRATMRKWLADLAWETEAWVADAPDHLIHLNGSRFLGPYE
;
A
#
# COMPACT_ATOMS: atom_id res chain seq x y z
N MET A 1 29.66 21.80 -23.77
CA MET A 1 29.18 21.33 -25.09
C MET A 1 27.73 20.90 -24.93
N THR A 2 26.83 21.38 -25.77
CA THR A 2 25.40 21.03 -25.71
C THR A 2 25.16 19.68 -26.39
N SER A 3 24.39 18.80 -25.75
CA SER A 3 24.00 17.50 -26.30
C SER A 3 23.26 17.66 -27.63
N THR A 4 23.50 16.75 -28.57
CA THR A 4 22.74 16.63 -29.82
C THR A 4 21.51 15.74 -29.67
N LEU A 5 21.41 14.97 -28.59
CA LEU A 5 20.23 14.17 -28.27
C LEU A 5 19.07 15.07 -27.88
N ARG A 6 17.86 14.64 -28.24
CA ARG A 6 16.60 15.32 -27.96
C ARG A 6 15.62 14.39 -27.28
N ALA A 7 14.71 14.95 -26.51
CA ALA A 7 13.64 14.24 -25.83
C ALA A 7 12.79 13.49 -26.87
N SER A 8 12.92 12.17 -26.88
CA SER A 8 12.16 11.23 -27.69
C SER A 8 11.99 9.93 -26.91
N ILE A 9 11.04 9.08 -27.33
CA ILE A 9 10.82 7.79 -26.68
C ILE A 9 12.09 6.94 -26.73
N ASP A 10 12.71 6.83 -27.91
CA ASP A 10 13.93 6.01 -28.09
C ASP A 10 15.10 6.50 -27.22
N ASN A 11 15.33 7.82 -27.17
CA ASN A 11 16.40 8.38 -26.35
C ASN A 11 16.10 8.24 -24.86
N ALA A 12 14.83 8.33 -24.45
CA ALA A 12 14.44 8.08 -23.06
C ALA A 12 14.58 6.60 -22.70
N SER A 13 14.26 5.67 -23.60
CA SER A 13 14.52 4.24 -23.40
C SER A 13 16.02 3.97 -23.26
N ALA A 14 16.86 4.54 -24.13
CA ALA A 14 18.32 4.42 -24.04
C ALA A 14 18.89 5.02 -22.74
N LEU A 15 18.34 6.15 -22.29
CA LEU A 15 18.68 6.73 -20.99
C LEU A 15 18.35 5.75 -19.85
N LEU A 16 17.14 5.18 -19.83
CA LEU A 16 16.73 4.24 -18.79
C LEU A 16 17.58 2.96 -18.81
N GLU A 17 17.97 2.47 -19.98
CA GLU A 17 18.94 1.37 -20.11
C GLU A 17 20.31 1.74 -19.51
N ALA A 18 20.79 2.97 -19.72
CA ALA A 18 22.04 3.45 -19.11
C ALA A 18 21.95 3.48 -17.57
N PHE A 19 20.78 3.82 -17.02
CA PHE A 19 20.47 3.70 -15.59
C PHE A 19 20.25 2.25 -15.11
N ARG A 20 20.54 1.25 -15.95
CA ARG A 20 20.46 -0.20 -15.66
C ARG A 20 19.05 -0.71 -15.37
N PHE A 21 18.02 -0.05 -15.89
CA PHE A 21 16.66 -0.59 -15.85
C PHE A 21 16.51 -1.79 -16.79
N ASP A 22 15.59 -2.70 -16.46
CA ASP A 22 15.29 -3.84 -17.30
C ASP A 22 14.39 -3.45 -18.50
N LYS A 23 14.21 -4.38 -19.44
CA LYS A 23 13.42 -4.13 -20.66
C LYS A 23 11.99 -3.65 -20.40
N VAL A 24 11.38 -4.04 -19.28
CA VAL A 24 10.02 -3.60 -18.92
C VAL A 24 10.02 -2.12 -18.51
N ARG A 25 11.07 -1.67 -17.83
CA ARG A 25 11.27 -0.26 -17.47
C ARG A 25 11.92 0.58 -18.57
N CYS A 26 12.24 -0.01 -19.72
CA CYS A 26 12.73 0.70 -20.92
C CYS A 26 11.72 0.71 -22.08
N ASN A 27 10.50 0.22 -21.88
CA ASN A 27 9.43 0.31 -22.89
C ASN A 27 8.86 1.73 -23.02
N ASP A 28 8.04 1.97 -24.06
CA ASP A 28 7.44 3.28 -24.34
C ASP A 28 6.72 3.90 -23.14
N ARG A 29 6.00 3.08 -22.35
CA ARG A 29 5.27 3.56 -21.16
C ARG A 29 6.24 4.17 -20.16
N SER A 30 7.34 3.47 -19.89
CA SER A 30 8.33 3.90 -18.91
C SER A 30 9.16 5.08 -19.41
N ALA A 31 9.53 5.07 -20.69
CA ALA A 31 10.17 6.19 -21.38
C ALA A 31 9.33 7.47 -21.31
N LEU A 32 8.05 7.40 -21.68
CA LEU A 32 7.11 8.52 -21.62
C LEU A 32 6.84 8.99 -20.18
N THR A 33 6.78 8.06 -19.23
CA THR A 33 6.66 8.40 -17.80
C THR A 33 7.87 9.20 -17.33
N ALA A 34 9.08 8.77 -17.67
CA ALA A 34 10.31 9.49 -17.33
C ALA A 34 10.34 10.88 -17.95
N LEU A 35 10.05 11.01 -19.25
CA LEU A 35 9.99 12.29 -19.97
C LEU A 35 9.02 13.29 -19.31
N VAL A 36 7.83 12.81 -18.92
CA VAL A 36 6.84 13.66 -18.24
C VAL A 36 7.28 14.05 -16.83
N LEU A 37 7.88 13.15 -16.06
CA LEU A 37 8.44 13.49 -14.74
C LEU A 37 9.69 14.37 -14.81
N LEU A 38 10.37 14.41 -15.95
CA LEU A 38 11.42 15.37 -16.29
C LEU A 38 10.86 16.68 -16.83
N GLY A 39 9.54 16.80 -17.00
CA GLY A 39 8.88 17.95 -17.58
C GLY A 39 9.39 18.32 -18.97
N LEU A 40 9.79 17.32 -19.77
CA LEU A 40 10.26 17.49 -21.14
C LEU A 40 9.12 17.30 -22.14
N GLU A 41 9.08 18.17 -23.14
CA GLU A 41 8.25 18.06 -24.34
C GLU A 41 9.01 17.42 -25.52
N PRO A 42 8.31 16.92 -26.56
CA PRO A 42 8.96 16.30 -27.71
C PRO A 42 10.00 17.21 -28.37
N GLY A 43 11.23 16.70 -28.52
CA GLY A 43 12.30 17.42 -29.19
C GLY A 43 13.06 18.42 -28.32
N GLU A 44 12.72 18.59 -27.04
CA GLU A 44 13.47 19.45 -26.13
C GLU A 44 14.86 18.87 -25.79
N PRO A 45 15.86 19.72 -25.48
CA PRO A 45 17.16 19.25 -25.03
C PRO A 45 17.08 18.76 -23.57
N TRP A 46 17.96 17.83 -23.20
CA TRP A 46 17.91 17.20 -21.87
C TRP A 46 18.34 18.13 -20.73
N ASP A 47 19.12 19.17 -21.01
CA ASP A 47 19.60 20.15 -20.03
C ASP A 47 18.49 21.04 -19.47
N VAL A 48 17.37 21.22 -20.19
CA VAL A 48 16.20 21.97 -19.71
C VAL A 48 15.26 21.13 -18.84
N ALA A 49 15.54 19.84 -18.64
CA ALA A 49 14.71 18.96 -17.82
C ALA A 49 14.42 19.58 -16.45
N THR A 50 13.17 19.58 -16.04
CA THR A 50 12.67 20.12 -14.77
C THR A 50 12.35 18.97 -13.80
N ASN A 51 11.68 19.29 -12.69
CA ASN A 51 11.34 18.29 -11.66
C ASN A 51 9.92 18.48 -11.09
N PRO A 52 8.87 18.40 -11.94
CA PRO A 52 7.50 18.49 -11.47
C PRO A 52 7.15 17.33 -10.53
N ARG A 53 6.19 17.56 -9.64
CA ARG A 53 5.55 16.51 -8.84
C ARG A 53 4.21 16.19 -9.48
N LEU A 54 4.03 14.96 -9.94
CA LEU A 54 2.83 14.55 -10.67
C LEU A 54 2.28 13.24 -10.11
N GLY A 55 0.95 13.16 -9.96
CA GLY A 55 0.24 11.91 -9.73
C GLY A 55 0.14 11.07 -11.01
N VAL A 56 -0.20 9.79 -10.85
CA VAL A 56 -0.26 8.84 -11.99
C VAL A 56 -1.25 9.30 -13.08
N THR A 57 -2.41 9.82 -12.68
CA THR A 57 -3.42 10.32 -13.63
C THR A 57 -2.94 11.55 -14.38
N GLU A 58 -2.21 12.44 -13.71
CA GLU A 58 -1.62 13.63 -14.35
C GLU A 58 -0.55 13.20 -15.36
N VAL A 59 0.32 12.25 -14.99
CA VAL A 59 1.31 11.67 -15.92
C VAL A 59 0.62 11.13 -17.17
N MET A 60 -0.40 10.28 -17.02
CA MET A 60 -1.15 9.72 -18.15
C MET A 60 -1.78 10.83 -19.02
N GLY A 61 -2.33 11.87 -18.40
CA GLY A 61 -2.92 13.01 -19.10
C GLY A 61 -1.90 13.82 -19.90
N VAL A 62 -0.72 14.11 -19.33
CA VAL A 62 0.35 14.80 -20.05
C VAL A 62 0.88 13.96 -21.20
N ILE A 63 1.04 12.63 -21.02
CA ILE A 63 1.45 11.75 -22.11
C ILE A 63 0.44 11.79 -23.26
N ALA A 64 -0.87 11.72 -22.97
CA ALA A 64 -1.90 11.82 -24.00
C ALA A 64 -1.84 13.17 -24.74
N ASN A 65 -1.71 14.28 -24.00
CA ASN A 65 -1.77 15.62 -24.55
C ASN A 65 -0.51 16.05 -25.31
N LYS A 66 0.68 15.70 -24.82
CA LYS A 66 1.97 16.18 -25.35
C LYS A 66 2.68 15.16 -26.23
N TRP A 67 2.45 13.87 -26.00
CA TRP A 67 3.12 12.78 -26.70
C TRP A 67 2.16 11.97 -27.58
N GLY A 68 0.87 12.34 -27.62
CA GLY A 68 -0.13 11.73 -28.51
C GLY A 68 -0.48 10.27 -28.17
N LYS A 69 -0.11 9.78 -26.99
CA LYS A 69 -0.31 8.38 -26.59
C LYS A 69 -1.32 8.27 -25.45
N GLY A 70 -2.56 7.97 -25.81
CA GLY A 70 -3.64 7.75 -24.84
C GLY A 70 -3.54 6.39 -24.16
N TYR A 71 -3.82 6.35 -22.86
CA TYR A 71 -3.93 5.12 -22.08
C TYR A 71 -5.31 5.05 -21.42
N ALA A 72 -5.91 3.86 -21.43
CA ALA A 72 -7.19 3.65 -20.75
C ALA A 72 -7.04 3.78 -19.22
N PRO A 73 -8.07 4.23 -18.49
CA PRO A 73 -7.98 4.48 -17.04
C PRO A 73 -7.50 3.29 -16.20
N ASN A 74 -7.84 2.06 -16.61
CA ASN A 74 -7.40 0.82 -15.97
C ASN A 74 -5.87 0.60 -16.04
N SER A 75 -5.16 1.29 -16.93
CA SER A 75 -3.70 1.23 -17.04
C SER A 75 -2.98 1.95 -15.90
N ARG A 76 -3.70 2.76 -15.10
CA ARG A 76 -3.14 3.50 -13.95
C ARG A 76 -2.35 2.58 -13.03
N GLU A 77 -2.88 1.39 -12.76
CA GLU A 77 -2.22 0.43 -11.88
C GLU A 77 -0.92 -0.13 -12.51
N THR A 78 -0.90 -0.28 -13.83
CA THR A 78 0.29 -0.68 -14.58
C THR A 78 1.38 0.39 -14.50
N PHE A 79 1.06 1.67 -14.69
CA PHE A 79 2.02 2.78 -14.52
C PHE A 79 2.59 2.81 -13.10
N ARG A 80 1.72 2.66 -12.10
CA ARG A 80 2.12 2.66 -10.70
C ARG A 80 3.02 1.48 -10.36
N LYS A 81 2.54 0.26 -10.58
CA LYS A 81 3.20 -0.98 -10.13
C LYS A 81 4.34 -1.45 -11.04
N GLN A 82 4.35 -1.11 -12.33
CA GLN A 82 5.33 -1.65 -13.29
C GLN A 82 6.29 -0.60 -13.87
N THR A 83 6.18 0.66 -13.45
CA THR A 83 7.12 1.73 -13.83
C THR A 83 7.52 2.55 -12.60
N LEU A 84 6.58 3.27 -11.97
CA LEU A 84 6.89 4.25 -10.93
C LEU A 84 7.45 3.61 -9.67
N HIS A 85 6.89 2.48 -9.22
CA HIS A 85 7.43 1.74 -8.08
C HIS A 85 8.89 1.31 -8.33
N GLN A 86 9.20 0.82 -9.52
CA GLN A 86 10.56 0.39 -9.86
C GLN A 86 11.52 1.56 -9.97
N PHE A 87 11.07 2.70 -10.49
CA PHE A 87 11.87 3.93 -10.49
C PHE A 87 12.19 4.37 -9.06
N VAL A 88 11.23 4.28 -8.15
CA VAL A 88 11.42 4.61 -6.74
C VAL A 88 12.35 3.60 -6.05
N ASP A 89 12.14 2.31 -6.25
CA ASP A 89 12.98 1.26 -5.67
C ASP A 89 14.43 1.35 -6.16
N ALA A 90 14.65 1.79 -7.41
CA ALA A 90 15.97 2.04 -7.97
C ALA A 90 16.61 3.35 -7.49
N GLY A 91 15.87 4.23 -6.79
CA GLY A 91 16.33 5.57 -6.40
C GLY A 91 16.32 6.59 -7.54
N PHE A 92 15.75 6.25 -8.70
CA PHE A 92 15.61 7.17 -9.84
C PHE A 92 14.49 8.20 -9.64
N ALA A 93 13.43 7.81 -8.94
CA ALA A 93 12.31 8.67 -8.59
C ALA A 93 12.04 8.67 -7.08
N GLU A 94 11.30 9.67 -6.60
CA GLU A 94 10.85 9.78 -5.22
C GLU A 94 9.33 9.78 -5.19
N HIS A 95 8.75 9.10 -4.20
CA HIS A 95 7.31 9.10 -3.96
C HIS A 95 6.98 10.03 -2.78
N ASN A 96 6.07 10.99 -2.97
CA ASN A 96 5.61 11.93 -1.95
C ASN A 96 6.73 12.67 -1.20
N SER A 97 7.76 13.10 -1.93
CA SER A 97 8.87 13.91 -1.39
C SER A 97 8.41 15.18 -0.63
N ASP A 98 7.18 15.64 -0.84
CA ASP A 98 6.56 16.80 -0.20
C ASP A 98 5.83 16.47 1.12
N ALA A 99 5.66 15.20 1.45
CA ALA A 99 5.02 14.76 2.69
C ALA A 99 5.86 13.67 3.35
N PRO A 100 7.01 14.05 3.96
CA PRO A 100 7.90 13.09 4.61
C PRO A 100 7.20 12.37 5.76
N GLU A 101 6.26 13.00 6.48
CA GLU A 101 5.44 12.40 7.55
C GLU A 101 4.54 11.23 7.05
N GLY A 102 4.43 11.06 5.73
CA GLY A 102 3.65 10.02 5.09
C GLY A 102 2.32 10.53 4.51
N ARG A 103 1.86 9.85 3.46
CA ARG A 103 0.56 10.09 2.80
C ARG A 103 -0.18 8.77 2.67
N ALA A 104 -1.52 8.80 2.82
CA ALA A 104 -2.35 7.61 2.63
C ALA A 104 -2.21 7.05 1.20
N VAL A 105 -2.16 5.73 1.01
CA VAL A 105 -1.98 5.12 -0.33
C VAL A 105 -3.15 5.39 -1.27
N ASN A 106 -4.36 5.54 -0.73
CA ASN A 106 -5.54 5.95 -1.49
C ASN A 106 -5.66 7.48 -1.66
N SER A 107 -4.72 8.27 -1.16
CA SER A 107 -4.76 9.72 -1.30
C SER A 107 -4.71 10.12 -2.77
N SER A 108 -5.67 10.95 -3.19
CA SER A 108 -5.65 11.60 -4.50
C SER A 108 -4.45 12.51 -4.71
N LYS A 109 -3.75 12.89 -3.63
CA LYS A 109 -2.58 13.75 -3.68
C LYS A 109 -1.28 12.96 -3.95
N ASN A 110 -1.27 11.63 -3.93
CA ASN A 110 -0.03 10.87 -4.15
C ASN A 110 0.69 11.30 -5.45
N ASN A 111 1.97 11.65 -5.33
CA ASN A 111 2.77 12.18 -6.42
C ASN A 111 4.16 11.56 -6.49
N TYR A 112 4.77 11.70 -7.66
CA TYR A 112 6.12 11.25 -7.96
C TYR A 112 6.91 12.40 -8.59
N ARG A 113 8.22 12.38 -8.40
CA ARG A 113 9.18 13.26 -9.09
C ARG A 113 10.48 12.51 -9.34
N ILE A 114 11.34 13.00 -10.24
CA ILE A 114 12.69 12.45 -10.40
C ILE A 114 13.53 12.83 -9.19
N ALA A 115 14.34 11.89 -8.68
CA ALA A 115 15.25 12.17 -7.58
C ALA A 115 16.24 13.27 -8.01
N PRO A 116 16.53 14.30 -7.18
CA PRO A 116 17.42 15.40 -7.57
C PRO A 116 18.82 14.93 -8.03
N ALA A 117 19.33 13.84 -7.45
CA ALA A 117 20.59 13.23 -7.86
C ALA A 117 20.50 12.64 -9.28
N ALA A 118 19.44 11.88 -9.57
CA ALA A 118 19.21 11.33 -10.91
C ALA A 118 18.99 12.43 -11.95
N LEU A 119 18.19 13.46 -11.63
CA LEU A 119 17.95 14.60 -12.53
C LEU A 119 19.24 15.30 -12.96
N SER A 120 20.19 15.45 -12.03
CA SER A 120 21.48 16.09 -12.31
C SER A 120 22.28 15.31 -13.37
N VAL A 121 22.21 13.98 -13.34
CA VAL A 121 22.82 13.11 -14.36
C VAL A 121 22.05 13.17 -15.68
N VAL A 122 20.71 13.13 -15.63
CA VAL A 122 19.86 13.18 -16.84
C VAL A 122 20.11 14.43 -17.67
N ARG A 123 20.30 15.59 -17.02
CA ARG A 123 20.61 16.86 -17.71
C ARG A 123 21.90 16.84 -18.52
N LEU A 124 22.80 15.89 -18.23
CA LEU A 124 24.05 15.71 -18.95
C LEU A 124 23.92 14.73 -20.12
N PHE A 125 22.75 14.11 -20.36
CA PHE A 125 22.62 13.03 -21.33
C PHE A 125 23.04 13.43 -22.76
N GLY A 126 23.95 12.66 -23.34
CA GLY A 126 24.57 12.93 -24.65
C GLY A 126 25.68 13.99 -24.63
N THR A 127 26.10 14.48 -23.47
CA THR A 127 27.32 15.27 -23.30
C THR A 127 28.51 14.38 -22.91
N PRO A 128 29.76 14.83 -23.11
CA PRO A 128 30.94 14.07 -22.69
C PRO A 128 30.99 13.74 -21.19
N GLY A 129 30.40 14.58 -20.34
CA GLY A 129 30.37 14.39 -18.88
C GLY A 129 29.28 13.45 -18.38
N PHE A 130 28.43 12.91 -19.27
CA PHE A 130 27.32 12.04 -18.87
C PHE A 130 27.81 10.77 -18.18
N GLN A 131 28.80 10.09 -18.77
CA GLN A 131 29.22 8.77 -18.31
C GLN A 131 29.84 8.85 -16.91
N ASP A 132 30.72 9.82 -16.66
CA ASP A 132 31.34 10.04 -15.35
C ASP A 132 30.28 10.33 -14.27
N ALA A 133 29.27 11.15 -14.60
CA ALA A 133 28.19 11.47 -13.68
C ALA A 133 27.28 10.26 -13.40
N LEU A 134 27.01 9.44 -14.43
CA LEU A 134 26.23 8.22 -14.32
C LEU A 134 26.95 7.17 -13.46
N ASP A 135 28.25 6.97 -13.67
CA ASP A 135 29.04 6.01 -12.90
C ASP A 135 29.14 6.42 -11.42
N ALA A 136 29.31 7.71 -11.14
CA ALA A 136 29.25 8.23 -9.78
C ALA A 136 27.87 7.99 -9.13
N TRP A 137 26.79 8.26 -9.85
CA TRP A 137 25.43 8.00 -9.34
C TRP A 137 25.17 6.51 -9.10
N ILE A 138 25.61 5.63 -9.99
CA ILE A 138 25.47 4.17 -9.83
C ILE A 138 26.26 3.68 -8.61
N ALA A 139 27.45 4.22 -8.36
CA ALA A 139 28.25 3.87 -7.19
C ALA A 139 27.56 4.29 -5.88
N GLU A 140 26.83 5.40 -5.88
CA GLU A 140 26.08 5.90 -4.73
C GLU A 140 24.67 5.30 -4.58
N ALA A 141 24.11 4.71 -5.64
CA ALA A 141 22.75 4.18 -5.66
C ALA A 141 22.42 3.24 -4.48
N PRO A 142 23.30 2.31 -4.04
CA PRO A 142 23.04 1.48 -2.86
C PRO A 142 22.88 2.31 -1.57
N THR A 143 23.65 3.40 -1.43
CA THR A 143 23.59 4.28 -0.25
C THR A 143 22.32 5.13 -0.27
N GLN A 144 21.92 5.63 -1.44
CA GLN A 144 20.69 6.40 -1.61
C GLN A 144 19.45 5.52 -1.39
N GLN A 145 19.45 4.28 -1.91
CA GLN A 145 18.41 3.29 -1.65
C GLN A 145 18.34 2.91 -0.17
N ALA A 146 19.48 2.72 0.49
CA ALA A 146 19.54 2.45 1.93
C ALA A 146 19.00 3.60 2.77
N ALA A 147 19.36 4.85 2.44
CA ALA A 147 18.84 6.04 3.12
C ALA A 147 17.32 6.20 2.93
N TYR A 148 16.83 5.96 1.71
CA TYR A 148 15.38 6.00 1.42
C TYR A 148 14.62 4.89 2.14
N LYS A 149 15.17 3.66 2.18
CA LYS A 149 14.61 2.55 2.95
C LYS A 149 14.63 2.84 4.45
N ALA A 150 15.73 3.34 5.00
CA ALA A 150 15.83 3.72 6.41
C ALA A 150 14.81 4.81 6.80
N THR A 151 14.59 5.79 5.91
CA THR A 151 13.57 6.83 6.11
C THR A 151 12.16 6.22 6.14
N ARG A 152 11.85 5.28 5.24
CA ARG A 152 10.57 4.53 5.27
C ARG A 152 10.43 3.69 6.54
N ASP A 153 11.47 2.96 6.92
CA ASP A 153 11.48 2.06 8.08
C ASP A 153 11.30 2.83 9.40
N MET A 154 11.86 4.05 9.51
CA MET A 154 11.65 4.94 10.66
C MET A 154 10.21 5.40 10.80
N GLN A 155 9.43 5.41 9.72
CA GLN A 155 8.04 5.85 9.71
C GLN A 155 7.05 4.71 9.90
N MET A 156 7.52 3.46 9.91
CA MET A 156 6.64 2.30 10.14
C MET A 156 6.09 2.32 11.56
N LEU A 157 4.81 2.03 11.69
CA LEU A 157 4.10 1.86 12.95
C LEU A 157 4.52 0.51 13.58
N PRO A 158 5.20 0.49 14.73
CA PRO A 158 5.47 -0.77 15.43
C PRO A 158 4.17 -1.39 15.95
N VAL A 159 4.10 -2.72 15.90
CA VAL A 159 3.00 -3.54 16.41
C VAL A 159 3.60 -4.75 17.13
N THR A 160 3.09 -5.08 18.29
CA THR A 160 3.45 -6.30 19.03
C THR A 160 2.38 -7.35 18.78
N LEU A 161 2.74 -8.46 18.12
CA LEU A 161 1.79 -9.55 17.88
C LEU A 161 1.45 -10.26 19.20
N PRO A 162 0.35 -11.05 19.26
CA PRO A 162 -0.06 -11.74 20.49
C PRO A 162 0.98 -12.72 21.04
N ASP A 163 1.91 -13.22 20.21
CA ASP A 163 3.02 -14.07 20.63
C ASP A 163 4.25 -13.28 21.15
N GLY A 164 4.13 -11.95 21.23
CA GLY A 164 5.19 -11.04 21.65
C GLY A 164 6.19 -10.68 20.55
N SER A 165 6.06 -11.23 19.34
CA SER A 165 6.97 -10.92 18.24
C SER A 165 6.74 -9.50 17.70
N PRO A 166 7.81 -8.77 17.34
CA PRO A 166 7.69 -7.44 16.77
C PRO A 166 7.26 -7.53 15.31
N PHE A 167 6.32 -6.67 14.94
CA PHE A 167 5.83 -6.48 13.58
C PHE A 167 5.77 -4.98 13.25
N ARG A 168 5.67 -4.63 11.97
CA ARG A 168 5.66 -3.25 11.50
C ARG A 168 4.63 -3.07 10.41
N LEU A 169 3.73 -2.11 10.62
CA LEU A 169 2.77 -1.64 9.63
C LEU A 169 3.25 -0.33 9.01
N SER A 170 2.87 -0.06 7.77
CA SER A 170 3.06 1.24 7.18
C SER A 170 2.22 2.31 7.91
N PRO A 171 2.67 3.56 8.01
CA PRO A 171 1.97 4.59 8.79
C PRO A 171 0.66 5.00 8.13
N GLY A 172 -0.42 5.23 8.89
CA GLY A 172 -1.68 5.82 8.40
C GLY A 172 -2.60 4.88 7.62
N GLY A 173 -3.69 5.40 7.04
CA GLY A 173 -4.78 4.54 6.55
C GLY A 173 -5.54 3.93 7.73
N GLN A 174 -6.01 2.67 7.60
CA GLN A 174 -6.57 1.94 8.75
C GLN A 174 -5.52 1.29 9.66
N ASN A 175 -4.22 1.34 9.33
CA ASN A 175 -3.16 0.67 10.09
C ASN A 175 -3.05 1.07 11.58
N PRO A 176 -3.29 2.34 11.99
CA PRO A 176 -3.37 2.66 13.41
C PRO A 176 -4.46 1.87 14.15
N LEU A 177 -5.64 1.72 13.53
CA LEU A 177 -6.73 0.94 14.10
C LEU A 177 -6.43 -0.57 14.06
N ILE A 178 -5.76 -1.07 13.01
CA ILE A 178 -5.30 -2.47 12.95
C ILE A 178 -4.31 -2.76 14.09
N ARG A 179 -3.38 -1.84 14.37
CA ARG A 179 -2.51 -1.95 15.55
C ARG A 179 -3.35 -2.06 16.83
N ASP A 180 -4.32 -1.17 17.02
CA ASP A 180 -5.17 -1.20 18.23
C ASP A 180 -5.99 -2.51 18.30
N MET A 181 -6.42 -3.08 17.16
CA MET A 181 -7.06 -4.40 17.13
C MET A 181 -6.10 -5.50 17.61
N VAL A 182 -4.83 -5.46 17.20
CA VAL A 182 -3.84 -6.46 17.61
C VAL A 182 -3.41 -6.26 19.07
N GLU A 183 -3.15 -5.03 19.50
CA GLU A 183 -2.55 -4.72 20.80
C GLU A 183 -3.61 -4.54 21.91
N GLU A 184 -4.84 -4.14 21.58
CA GLU A 184 -5.89 -3.91 22.57
C GLU A 184 -7.04 -4.93 22.48
N PHE A 185 -7.55 -5.23 21.28
CA PHE A 185 -8.66 -6.19 21.15
C PHE A 185 -8.19 -7.63 21.41
N CYS A 186 -7.12 -8.10 20.75
CA CYS A 186 -6.71 -9.50 20.86
C CYS A 186 -6.42 -9.92 22.31
N PRO A 187 -5.67 -9.17 23.14
CA PRO A 187 -5.41 -9.58 24.52
C PRO A 187 -6.67 -9.67 25.39
N ARG A 188 -7.74 -8.95 25.05
CA ARG A 188 -9.00 -8.91 25.81
C ARG A 188 -9.99 -9.99 25.38
N PHE A 189 -10.20 -10.14 24.07
CA PHE A 189 -11.29 -10.95 23.53
C PHE A 189 -10.82 -12.26 22.89
N ALA A 190 -9.55 -12.35 22.51
CA ALA A 190 -8.91 -13.55 21.95
C ALA A 190 -7.53 -13.82 22.60
N PRO A 191 -7.44 -13.90 23.94
CA PRO A 191 -6.16 -14.07 24.64
C PRO A 191 -5.48 -15.36 24.22
N GLY A 192 -4.20 -15.28 23.84
CA GLY A 192 -3.45 -16.43 23.29
C GLY A 192 -3.81 -16.78 21.84
N GLY A 193 -4.72 -16.01 21.21
CA GLY A 193 -5.11 -16.19 19.83
C GLY A 193 -3.94 -15.94 18.86
N GLN A 194 -3.87 -16.76 17.82
CA GLN A 194 -2.83 -16.67 16.81
C GLN A 194 -3.29 -15.81 15.64
N VAL A 195 -2.53 -14.75 15.31
CA VAL A 195 -2.72 -13.99 14.06
C VAL A 195 -2.37 -14.89 12.88
N LEU A 196 -3.37 -15.22 12.06
CA LEU A 196 -3.23 -16.04 10.85
C LEU A 196 -3.10 -15.20 9.59
N TYR A 197 -3.77 -14.04 9.57
CA TYR A 197 -3.65 -13.04 8.51
C TYR A 197 -3.68 -11.64 9.10
N LEU A 198 -2.84 -10.74 8.58
CA LEU A 198 -2.87 -9.32 8.87
C LEU A 198 -2.53 -8.59 7.57
N GLY A 199 -3.48 -7.81 7.05
CA GLY A 199 -3.31 -7.03 5.82
C GLY A 199 -2.84 -5.61 6.11
N ASP A 200 -1.69 -5.21 5.56
CA ASP A 200 -1.26 -3.82 5.58
C ASP A 200 -2.14 -2.99 4.61
N ALA A 201 -2.73 -1.90 5.12
CA ALA A 201 -3.66 -1.08 4.36
C ALA A 201 -3.04 -0.35 3.14
N LYS A 202 -1.72 -0.38 2.97
CA LYS A 202 -0.98 0.42 1.98
C LYS A 202 -0.06 -0.42 1.10
N ASP A 203 0.61 -1.42 1.66
CA ASP A 203 1.61 -2.21 0.94
C ASP A 203 1.57 -3.68 1.39
N HIS A 204 0.91 -4.51 0.57
CA HIS A 204 0.74 -5.95 0.80
C HIS A 204 2.04 -6.73 0.97
N ARG A 205 3.21 -6.14 0.66
CA ARG A 205 4.51 -6.76 0.97
C ARG A 205 4.75 -6.93 2.47
N TYR A 206 4.02 -6.20 3.31
CA TYR A 206 4.09 -6.32 4.76
C TYR A 206 3.02 -7.26 5.32
N ASP A 207 2.15 -7.86 4.52
CA ASP A 207 1.09 -8.74 5.03
C ASP A 207 1.67 -9.95 5.78
N ILE A 208 1.00 -10.36 6.86
CA ILE A 208 1.25 -11.65 7.52
C ILE A 208 0.29 -12.67 6.92
N ARG A 209 0.79 -13.87 6.61
CA ARG A 209 -0.05 -15.03 6.27
C ARG A 209 0.56 -16.33 6.79
N LYS A 210 -0.24 -17.12 7.51
CA LYS A 210 0.13 -18.45 8.04
C LYS A 210 -0.59 -19.57 7.29
N ASP A 211 -0.12 -19.85 6.07
CA ASP A 211 -0.75 -20.80 5.14
C ASP A 211 -0.86 -22.22 5.70
N ASP A 212 0.13 -22.65 6.49
CA ASP A 212 0.14 -23.97 7.13
C ASP A 212 -1.01 -24.13 8.13
N VAL A 213 -1.31 -23.08 8.91
CA VAL A 213 -2.39 -23.09 9.89
C VAL A 213 -3.75 -22.99 9.20
N LEU A 214 -3.88 -22.11 8.20
CA LEU A 214 -5.08 -21.97 7.39
C LEU A 214 -5.43 -23.29 6.69
N ALA A 215 -4.44 -23.98 6.11
CA ALA A 215 -4.63 -25.30 5.50
C ALA A 215 -5.07 -26.35 6.52
N ARG A 216 -4.52 -26.33 7.76
CA ARG A 216 -4.99 -27.19 8.85
C ARG A 216 -6.44 -26.90 9.25
N LEU A 217 -6.90 -25.66 9.08
CA LEU A 217 -8.32 -25.29 9.24
C LEU A 217 -9.19 -25.68 8.04
N GLY A 218 -8.61 -26.26 6.98
CA GLY A 218 -9.34 -26.59 5.75
C GLY A 218 -9.62 -25.36 4.87
N LEU A 219 -8.93 -24.26 5.11
CA LEU A 219 -9.11 -22.99 4.42
C LEU A 219 -8.02 -22.80 3.37
N THR A 220 -8.40 -22.35 2.17
CA THR A 220 -7.47 -21.88 1.15
C THR A 220 -7.59 -20.39 1.02
N PHE A 221 -6.47 -19.70 1.21
CA PHE A 221 -6.42 -18.25 1.18
C PHE A 221 -6.12 -17.75 -0.23
N ASP A 222 -7.03 -16.97 -0.82
CA ASP A 222 -6.83 -16.37 -2.14
C ASP A 222 -6.09 -15.03 -2.00
N GLU A 223 -4.93 -14.90 -2.66
CA GLU A 223 -4.13 -13.66 -2.73
C GLU A 223 -4.86 -12.51 -3.40
N HIS A 224 -5.85 -12.82 -4.23
CA HIS A 224 -6.71 -11.86 -4.89
C HIS A 224 -8.09 -11.77 -4.24
N GLY A 225 -8.32 -12.56 -3.18
CA GLY A 225 -9.54 -12.56 -2.38
C GLY A 225 -9.68 -11.26 -1.59
N LYS A 226 -10.92 -10.80 -1.41
CA LYS A 226 -11.21 -9.67 -0.51
C LYS A 226 -11.18 -10.17 0.93
N ASN A 227 -10.00 -10.38 1.49
CA ASN A 227 -9.81 -10.82 2.86
C ASN A 227 -10.19 -9.71 3.87
N PRO A 228 -10.54 -10.05 5.12
CA PRO A 228 -10.70 -9.05 6.19
C PRO A 228 -9.31 -8.52 6.61
N ASP A 229 -9.22 -7.36 7.25
CA ASP A 229 -7.93 -6.76 7.63
C ASP A 229 -7.13 -7.60 8.62
N LEU A 230 -7.80 -8.36 9.50
CA LEU A 230 -7.17 -9.20 10.52
C LEU A 230 -7.95 -10.51 10.71
N VAL A 231 -7.23 -11.63 10.74
CA VAL A 231 -7.75 -12.96 11.08
C VAL A 231 -7.00 -13.52 12.27
N VAL A 232 -7.71 -13.85 13.34
CA VAL A 232 -7.15 -14.41 14.57
C VAL A 232 -7.83 -15.72 14.91
N TYR A 233 -7.04 -16.76 15.16
CA TYR A 233 -7.52 -18.08 15.57
C TYR A 233 -7.28 -18.30 17.05
N ASP A 234 -8.36 -18.40 17.82
CA ASP A 234 -8.36 -18.85 19.20
C ASP A 234 -8.61 -20.36 19.21
N GLU A 235 -7.52 -21.12 19.26
CA GLU A 235 -7.56 -22.59 19.25
C GLU A 235 -8.23 -23.16 20.50
N GLN A 236 -8.11 -22.48 21.64
CA GLN A 236 -8.68 -22.94 22.91
C GLN A 236 -10.21 -22.92 22.88
N ARG A 237 -10.80 -21.86 22.30
CA ARG A 237 -12.26 -21.72 22.16
C ARG A 237 -12.80 -22.27 20.85
N GLY A 238 -11.91 -22.58 19.90
CA GLY A 238 -12.29 -22.99 18.54
C GLY A 238 -12.95 -21.86 17.77
N TRP A 239 -12.48 -20.63 17.90
CA TRP A 239 -13.04 -19.44 17.25
C TRP A 239 -12.08 -18.84 16.24
N LEU A 240 -12.62 -18.41 15.10
CA LEU A 240 -11.92 -17.67 14.08
C LEU A 240 -12.52 -16.27 13.98
N PHE A 241 -11.78 -15.29 14.49
CA PHE A 241 -12.15 -13.88 14.42
C PHE A 241 -11.79 -13.34 13.04
N LEU A 242 -12.77 -12.79 12.35
CA LEU A 242 -12.66 -12.10 11.07
C LEU A 242 -12.97 -10.63 11.33
N MET A 243 -11.93 -9.79 11.33
CA MET A 243 -12.04 -8.42 11.82
C MET A 243 -11.71 -7.41 10.73
N GLU A 244 -12.50 -6.34 10.65
CA GLU A 244 -12.38 -5.31 9.62
C GLU A 244 -12.24 -3.93 10.28
N ALA A 245 -11.18 -3.21 9.94
CA ALA A 245 -10.90 -1.87 10.42
C ALA A 245 -11.66 -0.87 9.54
N VAL A 246 -12.85 -0.50 9.98
CA VAL A 246 -13.83 0.17 9.12
C VAL A 246 -13.38 1.59 8.78
N THR A 247 -13.20 1.84 7.48
CA THR A 247 -12.88 3.15 6.90
C THR A 247 -13.83 3.48 5.75
N SER A 248 -13.35 4.06 4.64
CA SER A 248 -14.17 4.41 3.48
C SER A 248 -14.66 3.20 2.67
N HIS A 249 -14.10 2.01 2.90
CA HIS A 249 -14.49 0.78 2.17
C HIS A 249 -15.77 0.13 2.72
N GLY A 250 -16.29 0.62 3.84
CA GLY A 250 -17.51 0.13 4.47
C GLY A 250 -17.27 -1.00 5.48
N PRO A 251 -18.28 -1.31 6.31
CA PRO A 251 -18.21 -2.35 7.32
C PRO A 251 -18.49 -3.75 6.75
N ILE A 252 -18.49 -4.75 7.63
CA ILE A 252 -19.11 -6.05 7.41
C ILE A 252 -20.64 -5.85 7.39
N ASP A 253 -21.14 -5.48 6.22
CA ASP A 253 -22.57 -5.47 5.88
C ASP A 253 -23.10 -6.89 5.60
N PHE A 254 -24.40 -7.01 5.30
CA PHE A 254 -25.03 -8.33 5.05
C PHE A 254 -24.32 -9.12 3.92
N GLY A 255 -23.98 -8.45 2.82
CA GLY A 255 -23.32 -9.07 1.68
C GLY A 255 -21.89 -9.48 1.99
N ARG A 256 -21.13 -8.60 2.65
CA ARG A 256 -19.76 -8.84 3.11
C ARG A 256 -19.70 -9.98 4.12
N ARG A 257 -20.63 -10.03 5.07
CA ARG A 257 -20.77 -11.14 6.02
C ARG A 257 -20.98 -12.46 5.31
N GLN A 258 -21.91 -12.54 4.36
CA GLN A 258 -22.18 -13.76 3.62
C GLN A 258 -20.98 -14.21 2.78
N HIS A 259 -20.27 -13.25 2.17
CA HIS A 259 -19.03 -13.52 1.43
C HIS A 259 -17.95 -14.09 2.35
N LEU A 260 -17.65 -13.44 3.46
CA LEU A 260 -16.64 -13.89 4.43
C LEU A 260 -17.02 -15.25 5.04
N LYS A 261 -18.30 -15.47 5.35
CA LYS A 261 -18.81 -16.76 5.83
C LYS A 261 -18.51 -17.90 4.85
N ASN A 262 -18.65 -17.66 3.55
CA ASN A 262 -18.37 -18.66 2.52
C ASN A 262 -16.86 -18.84 2.32
N LEU A 263 -16.11 -17.74 2.32
CA LEU A 263 -14.65 -17.74 2.11
C LEU A 263 -13.91 -18.45 3.26
N PHE A 264 -14.39 -18.28 4.50
CA PHE A 264 -13.82 -18.87 5.71
C PHE A 264 -14.66 -20.04 6.24
N ALA A 265 -15.44 -20.71 5.38
CA ALA A 265 -16.25 -21.85 5.79
C ALA A 265 -15.37 -23.02 6.23
N THR A 266 -15.49 -23.42 7.49
CA THR A 266 -14.78 -24.57 8.08
C THR A 266 -15.66 -25.24 9.14
N ASP A 267 -15.48 -26.55 9.33
CA ASP A 267 -16.07 -27.33 10.41
C ASP A 267 -15.21 -27.32 11.69
N LYS A 268 -14.03 -26.72 11.64
CA LYS A 268 -13.03 -26.73 12.74
C LYS A 268 -13.12 -25.54 13.68
N ALA A 269 -13.78 -24.46 13.28
CA ALA A 269 -13.90 -23.25 14.08
C ALA A 269 -15.22 -22.50 13.84
N GLY A 270 -15.75 -21.86 14.89
CA GLY A 270 -16.86 -20.91 14.78
C GLY A 270 -16.38 -19.54 14.31
N LEU A 271 -17.11 -18.91 13.39
CA LEU A 271 -16.75 -17.58 12.86
C LEU A 271 -17.29 -16.46 13.75
N VAL A 272 -16.42 -15.53 14.12
CA VAL A 272 -16.77 -14.30 14.84
C VAL A 272 -16.44 -13.11 13.95
N PHE A 273 -17.43 -12.32 13.59
CA PHE A 273 -17.25 -11.15 12.71
C PHE A 273 -17.18 -9.89 13.55
N VAL A 274 -16.11 -9.10 13.42
CA VAL A 274 -15.92 -7.89 14.25
C VAL A 274 -15.66 -6.67 13.38
N ASN A 275 -16.57 -5.70 13.45
CA ASN A 275 -16.39 -4.37 12.89
C ASN A 275 -15.63 -3.50 13.89
N CYS A 276 -14.44 -3.04 13.55
CA CYS A 276 -13.62 -2.23 14.43
C CYS A 276 -13.65 -0.76 14.01
N PHE A 277 -13.75 0.14 14.98
CA PHE A 277 -13.77 1.59 14.78
C PHE A 277 -12.83 2.28 15.77
N PRO A 278 -12.34 3.50 15.48
CA PRO A 278 -11.59 4.25 16.48
C PRO A 278 -12.47 4.69 17.65
N ASP A 279 -13.72 5.07 17.37
CA ASP A 279 -14.66 5.59 18.36
C ASP A 279 -16.12 5.39 17.93
N ARG A 280 -17.05 5.58 18.89
CA ARG A 280 -18.50 5.48 18.62
C ARG A 280 -19.03 6.58 17.70
N ALA A 281 -18.37 7.74 17.61
CA ALA A 281 -18.80 8.83 16.74
C ALA A 281 -18.58 8.46 15.25
N THR A 282 -17.50 7.75 14.96
CA THR A 282 -17.15 7.18 13.66
C THR A 282 -18.07 6.02 13.34
N MET A 283 -18.29 5.10 14.29
CA MET A 283 -19.22 3.98 14.15
C MET A 283 -20.65 4.44 13.78
N ARG A 284 -21.13 5.55 14.35
CA ARG A 284 -22.49 6.07 14.11
C ARG A 284 -22.84 6.23 12.62
N LYS A 285 -21.85 6.55 11.78
CA LYS A 285 -22.02 6.74 10.34
C LYS A 285 -22.38 5.44 9.61
N TRP A 286 -22.00 4.30 10.20
CA TRP A 286 -22.10 2.96 9.62
C TRP A 286 -23.09 2.05 10.34
N LEU A 287 -23.64 2.50 11.48
CA LEU A 287 -24.50 1.69 12.34
C LEU A 287 -25.66 1.02 11.58
N ALA A 288 -26.26 1.73 10.63
CA ALA A 288 -27.38 1.21 9.84
C ALA A 288 -26.98 0.12 8.83
N ASP A 289 -25.70 0.06 8.47
CA ASP A 289 -25.16 -0.87 7.47
C ASP A 289 -24.55 -2.13 8.11
N LEU A 290 -24.34 -2.13 9.43
CA LEU A 290 -23.78 -3.27 10.15
C LEU A 290 -24.71 -4.49 10.04
N ALA A 291 -24.17 -5.64 9.62
CA ALA A 291 -24.93 -6.87 9.60
C ALA A 291 -25.33 -7.30 11.01
N TRP A 292 -26.55 -7.81 11.17
CA TRP A 292 -26.92 -8.63 12.32
C TRP A 292 -26.01 -9.85 12.44
N GLU A 293 -25.92 -10.43 13.64
CA GLU A 293 -25.03 -11.55 13.95
C GLU A 293 -23.55 -11.22 13.63
N THR A 294 -23.18 -9.98 13.96
CA THR A 294 -21.81 -9.49 14.00
C THR A 294 -21.59 -8.69 15.28
N GLU A 295 -20.33 -8.46 15.61
CA GLU A 295 -19.90 -7.65 16.73
C GLU A 295 -19.34 -6.32 16.22
N ALA A 296 -19.36 -5.31 17.09
CA ALA A 296 -18.64 -4.06 16.88
C ALA A 296 -17.78 -3.71 18.09
N TRP A 297 -16.56 -3.25 17.82
CA TRP A 297 -15.58 -2.84 18.82
C TRP A 297 -15.09 -1.42 18.52
N VAL A 298 -14.81 -0.66 19.58
CA VAL A 298 -14.32 0.72 19.48
C VAL A 298 -13.02 0.87 20.29
N ALA A 299 -11.98 1.42 19.68
CA ALA A 299 -10.66 1.53 20.31
C ALA A 299 -10.64 2.50 21.50
N ASP A 300 -11.51 3.52 21.51
CA ASP A 300 -11.65 4.49 22.61
C ASP A 300 -12.32 3.92 23.88
N ALA A 301 -12.91 2.72 23.79
CA ALA A 301 -13.48 2.00 24.93
C ALA A 301 -13.16 0.50 24.80
N PRO A 302 -11.87 0.11 24.90
CA PRO A 302 -11.36 -1.17 24.41
C PRO A 302 -11.85 -2.37 25.21
N ASP A 303 -12.31 -2.17 26.45
CA ASP A 303 -12.84 -3.21 27.34
C ASP A 303 -14.29 -3.62 27.02
N HIS A 304 -14.94 -2.95 26.07
CA HIS A 304 -16.34 -3.17 25.73
C HIS A 304 -16.53 -3.72 24.31
N LEU A 305 -17.60 -4.49 24.14
CA LEU A 305 -18.02 -5.04 22.84
C LEU A 305 -19.52 -4.79 22.65
N ILE A 306 -19.92 -4.46 21.42
CA ILE A 306 -21.32 -4.25 21.04
C ILE A 306 -21.77 -5.45 20.23
N HIS A 307 -22.81 -6.13 20.69
CA HIS A 307 -23.40 -7.30 20.04
C HIS A 307 -24.62 -6.90 19.20
N LEU A 308 -24.59 -7.16 17.88
CA LEU A 308 -25.72 -6.90 16.99
C LEU A 308 -26.60 -8.15 16.80
N ASN A 309 -27.17 -8.67 17.90
CA ASN A 309 -28.32 -9.58 17.95
C ASN A 309 -28.74 -9.80 19.42
N GLY A 310 -29.86 -10.46 19.71
CA GLY A 310 -30.44 -10.37 21.07
C GLY A 310 -31.15 -11.57 21.68
N SER A 311 -31.43 -12.66 20.97
CA SER A 311 -32.29 -13.72 21.55
C SER A 311 -31.66 -14.48 22.74
N ARG A 312 -30.35 -14.36 22.96
CA ARG A 312 -29.59 -15.09 24.00
C ARG A 312 -28.90 -14.20 25.04
N PHE A 313 -28.96 -12.88 24.93
CA PHE A 313 -28.08 -11.96 25.69
C PHE A 313 -28.83 -11.01 26.64
N LEU A 314 -30.15 -11.16 26.81
CA LEU A 314 -30.91 -10.34 27.75
C LEU A 314 -30.76 -10.87 29.18
N GLY A 315 -30.34 -10.00 30.09
CA GLY A 315 -30.26 -10.25 31.52
C GLY A 315 -29.73 -9.01 32.25
N PRO A 316 -30.02 -8.86 33.56
CA PRO A 316 -29.38 -7.83 34.36
C PRO A 316 -27.85 -7.97 34.38
N TYR A 317 -27.13 -6.85 34.38
CA TYR A 317 -25.67 -6.83 34.60
C TYR A 317 -25.29 -6.88 36.09
N GLU A 318 -26.29 -6.76 36.97
CA GLU A 318 -26.19 -6.77 38.44
C GLU A 318 -27.10 -7.84 39.03
#